data_AF-A0A817L6Q2-F1
#
_entry.id   AF-A0A817L6Q2-F1
#
_cell.length_a   1.000
_cell.length_b   1.000
_cell.length_c   1.000
_cell.angle_alpha   90.00
_cell.angle_beta   90.00
_cell.angle_gamma   90.00
#
_symmetry.space_group_name_H-M   'P 1'
#
loop_
_entity.id
_entity.type
_entity.pdbx_description
1 polymer ?
#
loop_
_entity_poly.entity_id
_entity_poly.type
_entity_poly.pdbx_seq_one_letter_code
_entity_poly.pdbx_strand_id
1 'polypeptide(L)'
;MPAVLVEILKPKNVVRSSITLINTNNIESESDTTTTNDESSSDESNDSDNIDSNKTAQGNVNSGTNDDVQVNEKVADASAHSFQDLGFGYGKDAWYVFYFGEKIPDAKPSSFQIFQPYTGYTKDVWFVYYFGKKIPDAKPSSFQILRPYAGYTKDVWYVYYFGKKIPDAKPSSFQIIQPYVGYTKDTWNVYYFGEKVSDAAAHSFQSLGNGYGKDSWSMYFHGKKMKRYP
;
A
#
# COMPACT_ATOMS: atom_id res chain seq x y z
N MET A 1 6.11 -4.24 34.35
CA MET A 1 6.16 -3.26 33.24
C MET A 1 4.81 -3.28 32.56
N PRO A 2 4.08 -2.16 32.44
CA PRO A 2 2.83 -2.11 31.68
C PRO A 2 3.15 -2.26 30.18
N ALA A 3 2.31 -3.00 29.46
CA ALA A 3 2.44 -3.13 28.01
C ALA A 3 1.84 -1.89 27.33
N VAL A 4 2.67 -1.08 26.67
CA VAL A 4 2.20 0.05 25.86
C VAL A 4 1.51 -0.52 24.62
N LEU A 5 0.20 -0.31 24.52
CA LEU A 5 -0.64 -0.84 23.46
C LEU A 5 -0.65 0.11 22.25
N VAL A 6 -0.40 -0.42 21.05
CA VAL A 6 -0.54 0.34 19.80
C VAL A 6 -1.94 0.13 19.22
N GLU A 7 -2.73 1.20 19.13
CA GLU A 7 -3.93 1.21 18.29
C GLU A 7 -3.56 1.66 16.87
N ILE A 8 -3.94 0.87 15.86
CA ILE A 8 -3.81 1.24 14.44
C ILE A 8 -5.21 1.23 13.83
N LEU A 9 -5.69 2.41 13.45
CA LEU A 9 -7.09 2.63 13.04
C LEU A 9 -7.35 2.17 11.60
N LYS A 10 -8.52 1.58 11.34
CA LYS A 10 -9.00 1.18 10.00
C LYS A 10 -9.88 2.28 9.39
N PRO A 11 -9.45 2.97 8.31
CA PRO A 11 -10.28 4.01 7.69
C PRO A 11 -11.36 3.41 6.77
N LYS A 12 -12.64 3.71 7.03
CA LYS A 12 -13.78 3.21 6.22
C LYS A 12 -14.03 3.95 4.90
N ASN A 13 -13.49 5.15 4.71
CA ASN A 13 -13.48 5.89 3.44
C ASN A 13 -12.22 6.76 3.38
N VAL A 14 -11.42 6.67 2.31
CA VAL A 14 -10.09 7.30 2.23
C VAL A 14 -10.05 8.41 1.18
N VAL A 15 -9.67 9.62 1.60
CA VAL A 15 -9.09 10.64 0.71
C VAL A 15 -7.60 10.84 1.01
N ARG A 16 -7.17 10.71 2.27
CA ARG A 16 -5.77 10.52 2.70
C ARG A 16 -5.74 9.62 3.94
N SER A 17 -4.65 8.87 4.16
CA SER A 17 -4.45 8.02 5.34
C SER A 17 -3.02 8.16 5.88
N SER A 18 -2.92 8.26 7.20
CA SER A 18 -1.70 8.39 8.00
C SER A 18 -1.89 7.60 9.30
N ILE A 19 -0.84 6.98 9.84
CA ILE A 19 -0.91 6.14 11.05
C ILE A 19 -0.53 6.97 12.28
N THR A 20 -1.31 6.84 13.36
CA THR A 20 -1.16 7.61 14.60
C THR A 20 -1.65 6.76 15.79
N LEU A 21 -0.79 6.58 16.82
CA LEU A 21 -0.96 5.71 17.99
C LEU A 21 -1.37 6.51 19.25
N ILE A 22 -2.53 6.32 19.89
CA ILE A 22 -3.04 7.25 20.94
C ILE A 22 -2.47 6.97 22.36
N ASN A 23 -2.31 8.00 23.22
CA ASN A 23 -1.89 7.87 24.63
C ASN A 23 -3.10 7.74 25.58
N THR A 24 -3.11 6.77 26.49
CA THR A 24 -4.30 6.36 27.26
C THR A 24 -4.31 6.80 28.73
N ASN A 25 -3.50 7.78 29.14
CA ASN A 25 -3.32 8.15 30.55
C ASN A 25 -4.23 9.29 31.05
N ASN A 26 -5.46 9.43 30.53
CA ASN A 26 -6.36 10.51 30.98
C ASN A 26 -7.87 10.18 30.88
N ILE A 27 -8.27 8.97 31.28
CA ILE A 27 -9.68 8.61 31.53
C ILE A 27 -9.78 7.91 32.90
N GLU A 28 -9.61 8.70 33.95
CA GLU A 28 -9.97 8.51 35.37
C GLU A 28 -9.47 9.80 36.05
N SER A 29 -10.24 10.59 36.82
CA SER A 29 -11.52 10.36 37.50
C SER A 29 -12.32 11.66 37.68
N GLU A 30 -13.66 11.59 37.66
CA GLU A 30 -14.50 12.64 38.27
C GLU A 30 -14.48 12.48 39.81
N SER A 31 -14.11 13.53 40.55
CA SER A 31 -14.52 13.73 41.95
C SER A 31 -14.24 15.16 42.42
N ASP A 32 -15.20 15.80 43.08
CA ASP A 32 -15.12 17.15 43.65
C ASP A 32 -13.92 17.38 44.59
N THR A 33 -13.34 18.59 44.59
CA THR A 33 -13.58 19.60 45.67
C THR A 33 -12.77 20.89 45.49
N THR A 34 -13.27 21.96 46.10
CA THR A 34 -12.78 23.36 46.08
C THR A 34 -11.54 23.62 46.95
N THR A 35 -10.75 24.68 46.62
CA THR A 35 -10.38 25.84 47.49
C THR A 35 -8.93 26.39 47.31
N THR A 36 -8.82 27.54 46.60
CA THR A 36 -7.95 28.75 46.79
C THR A 36 -6.41 28.73 47.05
N ASN A 37 -5.77 29.78 46.49
CA ASN A 37 -4.60 30.59 46.95
C ASN A 37 -3.25 30.49 46.20
N ASP A 38 -3.01 31.51 45.36
CA ASP A 38 -1.91 32.51 45.39
C ASP A 38 -0.39 32.20 45.52
N GLU A 39 0.36 33.11 44.85
CA GLU A 39 1.74 33.58 45.09
C GLU A 39 3.01 32.76 44.70
N SER A 40 3.52 33.12 43.50
CA SER A 40 4.88 33.72 43.29
C SER A 40 6.19 32.90 43.28
N SER A 41 7.06 33.33 42.34
CA SER A 41 8.54 33.51 42.45
C SER A 41 9.54 32.35 42.25
N SER A 42 10.41 32.56 41.24
CA SER A 42 11.87 32.35 41.17
C SER A 42 12.53 30.97 41.38
N ASP A 43 13.27 30.55 40.34
CA ASP A 43 14.62 29.95 40.32
C ASP A 43 15.05 28.98 41.44
N GLU A 44 15.34 27.72 41.07
CA GLU A 44 16.74 27.28 40.88
C GLU A 44 16.84 25.88 40.20
N SER A 45 18.03 25.57 39.69
CA SER A 45 18.35 24.36 38.93
C SER A 45 18.33 23.06 39.74
N ASN A 46 18.01 21.93 39.11
CA ASN A 46 18.73 20.67 39.36
C ASN A 46 18.68 19.68 38.20
N ASP A 47 19.78 18.94 38.07
CA ASP A 47 20.10 17.98 37.02
C ASP A 47 19.64 16.57 37.44
N SER A 48 18.82 15.89 36.63
CA SER A 48 18.68 14.42 36.65
C SER A 48 17.79 13.89 35.52
N ASP A 49 18.19 12.77 34.95
CA ASP A 49 17.52 12.01 33.90
C ASP A 49 16.01 11.79 34.14
N ASN A 50 15.17 12.37 33.29
CA ASN A 50 13.81 11.87 33.07
C ASN A 50 13.46 11.92 31.59
N ILE A 51 13.91 10.91 30.83
CA ILE A 51 13.46 10.68 29.46
C ILE A 51 12.02 10.19 29.52
N ASP A 52 11.09 11.15 29.43
CA ASP A 52 9.65 10.89 29.41
C ASP A 52 9.31 9.82 28.37
N SER A 53 8.91 8.67 28.89
CA SER A 53 8.75 7.43 28.11
C SER A 53 7.38 7.33 27.43
N ASN A 54 6.54 8.37 27.53
CA ASN A 54 5.17 8.39 27.03
C ASN A 54 5.01 9.26 25.78
N LYS A 55 5.35 8.72 24.60
CA LYS A 55 5.07 9.40 23.32
C LYS A 55 4.24 8.53 22.38
N THR A 56 3.06 9.03 22.06
CA THR A 56 2.02 8.35 21.28
C THR A 56 1.28 9.42 20.46
N ALA A 57 1.25 9.27 19.13
CA ALA A 57 0.80 10.25 18.15
C ALA A 57 -0.72 10.21 17.85
N GLN A 58 -1.39 11.36 17.73
CA GLN A 58 -2.84 11.45 17.47
C GLN A 58 -3.15 11.95 16.05
N GLY A 59 -4.20 11.40 15.42
CA GLY A 59 -4.57 11.73 14.03
C GLY A 59 -5.62 12.83 13.93
N ASN A 60 -5.32 13.93 13.22
CA ASN A 60 -6.27 15.01 12.96
C ASN A 60 -7.09 14.76 11.69
N VAL A 61 -8.42 14.80 11.82
CA VAL A 61 -9.36 14.77 10.68
C VAL A 61 -10.18 16.07 10.68
N ASN A 62 -9.86 16.99 9.77
CA ASN A 62 -10.75 18.12 9.47
C ASN A 62 -11.74 17.70 8.39
N SER A 63 -12.92 17.25 8.80
CA SER A 63 -14.11 17.18 7.94
C SER A 63 -15.33 17.57 8.78
N GLY A 64 -15.94 18.71 8.46
CA GLY A 64 -17.05 19.24 9.23
C GLY A 64 -18.36 18.52 8.95
N THR A 65 -18.72 17.59 9.82
CA THR A 65 -20.10 17.24 10.20
C THR A 65 -20.04 16.48 11.52
N ASN A 66 -20.80 16.93 12.52
CA ASN A 66 -20.92 16.20 13.78
C ASN A 66 -21.73 14.90 13.52
N ASP A 67 -21.36 13.82 14.22
CA ASP A 67 -21.95 12.46 14.22
C ASP A 67 -21.16 11.40 13.42
N ASP A 68 -19.94 11.09 13.87
CA ASP A 68 -19.15 9.95 13.35
C ASP A 68 -18.70 9.03 14.51
N VAL A 69 -19.47 7.97 14.76
CA VAL A 69 -19.10 6.92 15.73
C VAL A 69 -18.00 6.06 15.10
N GLN A 70 -16.74 6.41 15.38
CA GLN A 70 -15.59 5.63 14.94
C GLN A 70 -15.55 4.28 15.65
N VAL A 71 -15.71 3.20 14.89
CA VAL A 71 -15.58 1.82 15.37
C VAL A 71 -14.12 1.41 15.21
N ASN A 72 -13.35 1.53 16.30
CA ASN A 72 -11.92 1.25 16.33
C ASN A 72 -11.66 -0.26 16.45
N GLU A 73 -11.07 -0.89 15.43
CA GLU A 73 -10.59 -2.27 15.52
C GLU A 73 -9.11 -2.32 15.93
N LYS A 74 -8.86 -2.93 17.09
CA LYS A 74 -7.54 -3.08 17.72
C LYS A 74 -6.60 -3.97 16.91
N VAL A 75 -5.33 -3.57 16.80
CA VAL A 75 -4.25 -4.43 16.31
C VAL A 75 -3.60 -5.14 17.49
N ALA A 76 -3.58 -6.47 17.44
CA ALA A 76 -2.75 -7.27 18.32
C ALA A 76 -1.28 -7.25 17.84
N ASP A 77 -0.36 -7.23 18.80
CA ASP A 77 1.07 -7.57 18.64
C ASP A 77 2.03 -6.53 18.00
N ALA A 78 1.62 -5.26 17.79
CA ALA A 78 2.54 -4.20 17.35
C ALA A 78 3.35 -3.60 18.53
N SER A 79 4.67 -3.44 18.36
CA SER A 79 5.59 -2.89 19.36
C SER A 79 5.71 -1.37 19.29
N ALA A 80 5.03 -0.66 20.19
CA ALA A 80 5.02 0.81 20.26
C ALA A 80 6.43 1.44 20.23
N HIS A 81 7.37 0.86 20.98
CA HIS A 81 8.72 1.39 21.16
C HIS A 81 9.57 1.35 19.88
N SER A 82 9.25 0.49 18.91
CA SER A 82 10.01 0.35 17.66
C SER A 82 9.19 0.62 16.40
N PHE A 83 7.96 1.11 16.55
CA PHE A 83 7.05 1.33 15.44
C PHE A 83 7.48 2.51 14.56
N GLN A 84 7.51 2.29 13.25
CA GLN A 84 7.82 3.25 12.21
C GLN A 84 6.68 3.26 11.18
N ASP A 85 6.01 4.41 11.03
CA ASP A 85 5.12 4.65 9.88
C ASP A 85 5.97 4.78 8.61
N LEU A 86 5.60 4.04 7.55
CA LEU A 86 6.23 4.06 6.24
C LEU A 86 5.36 4.80 5.19
N GLY A 87 4.18 5.28 5.61
CA GLY A 87 3.17 5.90 4.77
C GLY A 87 2.34 4.90 3.97
N PHE A 88 1.30 5.41 3.30
CA PHE A 88 0.41 4.63 2.42
C PHE A 88 -0.29 3.44 3.11
N GLY A 89 -0.52 3.55 4.42
CA GLY A 89 -1.09 2.49 5.25
C GLY A 89 -0.09 1.41 5.67
N TYR A 90 1.20 1.52 5.32
CA TYR A 90 2.24 0.61 5.76
C TYR A 90 2.95 1.13 7.02
N GLY A 91 3.16 0.24 7.98
CA GLY A 91 4.04 0.48 9.13
C GLY A 91 4.88 -0.76 9.42
N LYS A 92 5.90 -0.62 10.26
CA LYS A 92 6.68 -1.76 10.75
C LYS A 92 7.19 -1.52 12.16
N ASP A 93 7.55 -2.58 12.86
CA ASP A 93 8.31 -2.50 14.10
C ASP A 93 9.58 -3.39 14.00
N ALA A 94 10.24 -3.70 15.11
CA ALA A 94 11.42 -4.57 15.12
C ALA A 94 11.15 -6.01 14.63
N TRP A 95 9.90 -6.48 14.68
CA TRP A 95 9.52 -7.88 14.50
C TRP A 95 8.59 -8.10 13.30
N TYR A 96 7.69 -7.16 13.02
CA TYR A 96 6.60 -7.30 12.07
C TYR A 96 6.45 -6.09 11.14
N VAL A 97 5.77 -6.33 10.02
CA VAL A 97 5.35 -5.30 9.07
C VAL A 97 3.84 -5.38 8.96
N PHE A 98 3.19 -4.23 8.87
CA PHE A 98 1.74 -4.07 8.90
C PHE A 98 1.26 -3.32 7.65
N TYR A 99 0.03 -3.61 7.23
CA TYR A 99 -0.69 -2.90 6.18
C TYR A 99 -2.14 -2.67 6.64
N PHE A 100 -2.54 -1.41 6.83
CA PHE A 100 -3.79 -1.01 7.49
C PHE A 100 -4.06 -1.75 8.81
N GLY A 101 -3.00 -1.90 9.61
CA GLY A 101 -3.02 -2.59 10.89
C GLY A 101 -2.89 -4.12 10.82
N GLU A 102 -3.09 -4.73 9.65
CA GLU A 102 -2.96 -6.19 9.51
C GLU A 102 -1.50 -6.58 9.26
N LYS A 103 -0.99 -7.52 10.06
CA LYS A 103 0.37 -8.06 9.91
C LYS A 103 0.53 -8.75 8.56
N ILE A 104 1.53 -8.31 7.78
CA ILE A 104 1.93 -8.93 6.52
C ILE A 104 2.67 -10.24 6.83
N PRO A 105 2.17 -11.41 6.38
CA PRO A 105 2.86 -12.68 6.61
C PRO A 105 4.24 -12.73 5.92
N ASP A 106 5.15 -13.46 6.55
CA ASP A 106 6.56 -13.69 6.15
C ASP A 106 7.48 -12.46 6.06
N ALA A 107 6.94 -11.24 6.05
CA ALA A 107 7.67 -9.99 5.79
C ALA A 107 8.85 -9.77 6.74
N LYS A 108 9.94 -9.19 6.21
CA LYS A 108 11.19 -8.92 6.96
C LYS A 108 11.36 -7.42 7.25
N PRO A 109 11.03 -6.92 8.46
CA PRO A 109 11.04 -5.49 8.78
C PRO A 109 12.39 -4.80 8.56
N SER A 110 13.48 -5.54 8.75
CA SER A 110 14.86 -5.07 8.55
C SER A 110 15.20 -4.73 7.10
N SER A 111 14.46 -5.27 6.12
CA SER A 111 14.69 -5.02 4.67
C SER A 111 13.43 -4.57 3.92
N PHE A 112 12.29 -4.45 4.60
CA PHE A 112 11.03 -4.02 4.03
C PHE A 112 11.08 -2.55 3.63
N GLN A 113 10.68 -2.27 2.38
CA GLN A 113 10.69 -0.94 1.77
C GLN A 113 9.47 -0.73 0.87
N ILE A 114 9.01 0.51 0.80
CA ILE A 114 8.05 0.95 -0.22
C ILE A 114 8.80 0.96 -1.57
N PHE A 115 8.43 0.05 -2.48
CA PHE A 115 9.18 -0.15 -3.71
C PHE A 115 8.92 0.98 -4.73
N GLN A 116 7.68 1.44 -4.83
CA GLN A 116 7.36 2.71 -5.48
C GLN A 116 6.13 3.36 -4.81
N PRO A 117 6.25 4.61 -4.31
CA PRO A 117 5.13 5.36 -3.72
C PRO A 117 3.88 5.35 -4.60
N TYR A 118 2.69 5.40 -3.96
CA TYR A 118 1.37 5.41 -4.60
C TYR A 118 1.00 4.19 -5.48
N THR A 119 1.90 3.23 -5.72
CA THR A 119 1.60 2.06 -6.57
C THR A 119 1.05 0.85 -5.81
N GLY A 120 1.14 0.84 -4.48
CA GLY A 120 0.80 -0.30 -3.63
C GLY A 120 1.87 -1.41 -3.58
N TYR A 121 2.90 -1.36 -4.43
CA TYR A 121 3.99 -2.34 -4.44
C TYR A 121 5.04 -2.04 -3.37
N THR A 122 5.36 -3.05 -2.58
CA THR A 122 6.41 -3.05 -1.56
C THR A 122 7.24 -4.33 -1.69
N LYS A 123 8.45 -4.35 -1.12
CA LYS A 123 9.28 -5.55 -1.12
C LYS A 123 10.18 -5.62 0.11
N ASP A 124 10.62 -6.82 0.42
CA ASP A 124 11.77 -7.05 1.28
C ASP A 124 12.86 -7.83 0.50
N VAL A 125 13.85 -8.39 1.20
CA VAL A 125 14.93 -9.17 0.57
C VAL A 125 14.46 -10.50 -0.07
N TRP A 126 13.33 -11.07 0.36
CA TRP A 126 12.82 -12.37 -0.09
C TRP A 126 11.56 -12.30 -0.93
N PHE A 127 10.67 -11.34 -0.66
CA PHE A 127 9.33 -11.29 -1.23
C PHE A 127 8.94 -9.90 -1.77
N VAL A 128 8.05 -9.90 -2.75
CA VAL A 128 7.37 -8.71 -3.26
C VAL A 128 5.90 -8.80 -2.86
N TYR A 129 5.33 -7.67 -2.48
CA TYR A 129 3.95 -7.55 -2.03
C TYR A 129 3.22 -6.49 -2.85
N TYR A 130 1.90 -6.66 -2.96
CA TYR A 130 0.98 -5.70 -3.55
C TYR A 130 -0.19 -5.50 -2.57
N PHE A 131 -0.30 -4.29 -2.01
CA PHE A 131 -1.27 -3.96 -0.95
C PHE A 131 -1.30 -5.00 0.19
N GLY A 132 -0.14 -5.20 0.83
CA GLY A 132 0.06 -6.16 1.92
C GLY A 132 0.04 -7.65 1.50
N LYS A 133 -0.35 -8.00 0.27
CA LYS A 133 -0.45 -9.39 -0.18
C LYS A 133 0.79 -9.81 -0.95
N LYS A 134 1.42 -10.91 -0.51
CA LYS A 134 2.59 -11.53 -1.15
C LYS A 134 2.26 -11.93 -2.60
N ILE A 135 3.07 -11.50 -3.55
CA ILE A 135 2.96 -11.90 -4.95
C ILE A 135 3.63 -13.27 -5.10
N PRO A 136 2.91 -14.33 -5.52
CA PRO A 136 3.51 -15.65 -5.73
C PRO A 136 4.63 -15.62 -6.77
N ASP A 137 5.65 -16.45 -6.56
CA ASP A 137 6.85 -16.62 -7.39
C ASP A 137 7.78 -15.41 -7.60
N ALA A 138 7.34 -14.19 -7.28
CA ALA A 138 8.03 -12.93 -7.59
C ALA A 138 9.46 -12.86 -7.07
N LYS A 139 10.38 -12.32 -7.89
CA LYS A 139 11.81 -12.19 -7.57
C LYS A 139 12.18 -10.73 -7.23
N PRO A 140 12.35 -10.36 -5.94
CA PRO A 140 12.56 -8.96 -5.52
C PRO A 140 13.82 -8.30 -6.07
N SER A 141 14.84 -9.10 -6.40
CA SER A 141 16.12 -8.67 -6.97
C SER A 141 15.98 -8.17 -8.41
N SER A 142 15.03 -8.70 -9.18
CA SER A 142 14.78 -8.35 -10.58
C SER A 142 13.42 -7.68 -10.83
N PHE A 143 12.64 -7.44 -9.78
CA PHE A 143 11.28 -6.88 -9.90
C PHE A 143 11.32 -5.43 -10.38
N GLN A 144 10.49 -5.11 -11.38
CA GLN A 144 10.44 -3.83 -12.09
C GLN A 144 8.99 -3.42 -12.36
N ILE A 145 8.69 -2.13 -12.22
CA ILE A 145 7.41 -1.56 -12.63
C ILE A 145 7.57 -1.03 -14.07
N LEU A 146 6.72 -1.52 -14.99
CA LEU A 146 6.86 -1.23 -16.42
C LEU A 146 6.32 0.15 -16.80
N ARG A 147 5.29 0.62 -16.10
CA ARG A 147 4.79 1.99 -16.19
C ARG A 147 4.07 2.32 -14.87
N PRO A 148 4.43 3.42 -14.18
CA PRO A 148 3.71 3.87 -13.00
C PRO A 148 2.20 3.97 -13.24
N TYR A 149 1.42 3.61 -12.23
CA TYR A 149 -0.05 3.62 -12.23
C TYR A 149 -0.75 2.70 -13.26
N ALA A 150 -0.02 2.02 -14.15
CA ALA A 150 -0.61 1.11 -15.15
C ALA A 150 -0.80 -0.33 -14.63
N GLY A 151 -0.40 -0.63 -13.39
CA GLY A 151 -0.52 -1.94 -12.76
C GLY A 151 0.48 -3.01 -13.22
N TYR A 152 1.07 -2.85 -14.41
CA TYR A 152 2.00 -3.80 -15.00
C TYR A 152 3.40 -3.78 -14.37
N THR A 153 3.86 -4.95 -13.98
CA THR A 153 5.19 -5.21 -13.42
C THR A 153 5.78 -6.48 -14.01
N LYS A 154 7.09 -6.68 -13.87
CA LYS A 154 7.75 -7.93 -14.26
C LYS A 154 8.93 -8.23 -13.34
N ASP A 155 9.36 -9.48 -13.37
CA ASP A 155 10.70 -9.89 -12.95
C ASP A 155 11.40 -10.64 -14.10
N VAL A 156 12.50 -11.34 -13.81
CA VAL A 156 13.25 -12.12 -14.82
C VAL A 156 12.47 -13.31 -15.39
N TRP A 157 11.48 -13.85 -14.67
CA TRP A 157 10.71 -15.05 -15.04
C TRP A 157 9.27 -14.78 -15.45
N TYR A 158 8.63 -13.78 -14.84
CA TYR A 158 7.18 -13.56 -14.99
C TYR A 158 6.80 -12.10 -15.15
N VAL A 159 5.62 -11.88 -15.72
CA VAL A 159 4.96 -10.57 -15.84
C VAL A 159 3.70 -10.61 -14.99
N TYR A 160 3.37 -9.50 -14.33
CA TYR A 160 2.21 -9.39 -13.46
C TYR A 160 1.39 -8.14 -13.81
N TYR A 161 0.10 -8.21 -13.53
CA TYR A 161 -0.84 -7.10 -13.59
C TYR A 161 -1.53 -7.00 -12.23
N PHE A 162 -1.31 -5.91 -11.50
CA PHE A 162 -1.79 -5.69 -10.13
C PHE A 162 -1.54 -6.90 -9.20
N GLY A 163 -0.28 -7.35 -9.15
CA GLY A 163 0.16 -8.51 -8.36
C GLY A 163 -0.31 -9.89 -8.85
N LYS A 164 -1.11 -9.98 -9.93
CA LYS A 164 -1.51 -11.27 -10.53
C LYS A 164 -0.61 -11.61 -11.70
N LYS A 165 -0.03 -12.82 -11.70
CA LYS A 165 0.80 -13.36 -12.78
C LYS A 165 -0.03 -13.47 -14.08
N ILE A 166 0.50 -12.91 -15.18
CA ILE A 166 -0.10 -13.01 -16.50
C ILE A 166 0.32 -14.36 -17.13
N PRO A 167 -0.62 -15.25 -17.50
CA PRO A 167 -0.29 -16.51 -18.16
C PRO A 167 0.42 -16.30 -19.51
N ASP A 168 1.29 -17.24 -19.86
CA ASP A 168 2.11 -17.30 -21.08
C ASP A 168 3.10 -16.14 -21.35
N ALA A 169 2.94 -14.99 -20.69
CA ALA A 169 3.69 -13.76 -20.97
C ALA A 169 5.21 -13.93 -20.90
N LYS A 170 5.92 -13.36 -21.88
CA LYS A 170 7.40 -13.44 -21.97
C LYS A 170 8.06 -12.15 -21.46
N PRO A 171 8.65 -12.11 -20.24
CA PRO A 171 9.15 -10.86 -19.63
C PRO A 171 10.30 -10.18 -20.39
N SER A 172 11.04 -10.96 -21.18
CA SER A 172 12.14 -10.49 -22.02
C SER A 172 11.68 -9.57 -23.15
N SER A 173 10.47 -9.78 -23.69
CA SER A 173 9.89 -8.98 -24.78
C SER A 173 8.59 -8.26 -24.43
N PHE A 174 8.10 -8.41 -23.20
CA PHE A 174 6.87 -7.76 -22.75
C PHE A 174 6.99 -6.24 -22.67
N GLN A 175 6.04 -5.55 -23.30
CA GLN A 175 5.98 -4.09 -23.42
C GLN A 175 4.54 -3.58 -23.42
N ILE A 176 4.36 -2.32 -23.02
CA ILE A 176 3.06 -1.63 -23.05
C ILE A 176 2.89 -0.95 -24.41
N ILE A 177 1.73 -1.14 -25.05
CA ILE A 177 1.46 -0.56 -26.39
C ILE A 177 1.03 0.90 -26.21
N GLN A 178 2.03 1.79 -26.25
CA GLN A 178 1.86 3.23 -26.13
C GLN A 178 1.02 3.83 -27.26
N PRO A 179 0.40 5.02 -27.06
CA PRO A 179 0.43 5.84 -25.83
C PRO A 179 -0.59 5.42 -24.76
N TYR A 180 -1.58 4.59 -25.12
CA TYR A 180 -2.75 4.32 -24.29
C TYR A 180 -2.52 3.19 -23.26
N VAL A 181 -3.22 3.26 -22.15
CA VAL A 181 -3.26 2.18 -21.14
C VAL A 181 -4.28 1.11 -21.58
N GLY A 182 -4.06 -0.15 -21.20
CA GLY A 182 -4.93 -1.27 -21.54
C GLY A 182 -4.15 -2.39 -22.24
N TYR A 183 -3.85 -2.18 -23.52
CA TYR A 183 -3.14 -3.17 -24.33
C TYR A 183 -1.63 -3.23 -24.06
N THR A 184 -1.13 -4.45 -23.98
CA THR A 184 0.29 -4.80 -23.84
C THR A 184 0.58 -5.98 -24.77
N LYS A 185 1.85 -6.25 -25.05
CA LYS A 185 2.25 -7.41 -25.84
C LYS A 185 3.62 -7.94 -25.46
N ASP A 186 3.84 -9.21 -25.74
CA ASP A 186 5.17 -9.76 -25.94
C ASP A 186 5.41 -10.04 -27.45
N THR A 187 6.41 -10.83 -27.80
CA THR A 187 6.71 -11.20 -29.20
C THR A 187 5.56 -11.93 -29.89
N TRP A 188 4.75 -12.69 -29.14
CA TRP A 188 3.79 -13.67 -29.65
C TRP A 188 2.35 -13.33 -29.32
N ASN A 189 2.11 -12.74 -28.14
CA ASN A 189 0.79 -12.56 -27.56
C ASN A 189 0.48 -11.07 -27.34
N VAL A 190 -0.80 -10.72 -27.47
CA VAL A 190 -1.36 -9.44 -27.01
C VAL A 190 -2.19 -9.68 -25.76
N TYR A 191 -2.16 -8.75 -24.82
CA TYR A 191 -2.94 -8.80 -23.58
C TYR A 191 -3.70 -7.48 -23.39
N TYR A 192 -4.88 -7.55 -22.79
CA TYR A 192 -5.70 -6.41 -22.39
C TYR A 192 -5.97 -6.51 -20.89
N PHE A 193 -5.43 -5.57 -20.11
CA PHE A 193 -5.49 -5.57 -18.64
C PHE A 193 -5.15 -6.94 -18.01
N GLY A 194 -4.03 -7.52 -18.44
CA GLY A 194 -3.54 -8.82 -17.97
C GLY A 194 -4.17 -10.06 -18.62
N GLU A 195 -5.30 -9.91 -19.35
CA GLU A 195 -5.97 -11.03 -20.02
C GLU A 195 -5.47 -11.20 -21.46
N LYS A 196 -5.17 -12.43 -21.88
CA LYS A 196 -4.69 -12.74 -23.24
C LYS A 196 -5.79 -12.50 -24.27
N VAL A 197 -5.48 -11.72 -25.31
CA VAL A 197 -6.39 -11.41 -26.42
C VAL A 197 -6.29 -12.53 -27.46
N SER A 198 -7.32 -13.36 -27.54
CA SER A 198 -7.41 -14.44 -28.54
C SER A 198 -7.36 -13.90 -29.97
N ASP A 199 -6.70 -14.65 -30.86
CA ASP A 199 -6.55 -14.39 -32.29
C ASP A 199 -5.85 -13.07 -32.67
N ALA A 200 -5.29 -12.32 -31.72
CA ALA A 200 -4.61 -11.05 -31.97
C ALA A 200 -3.15 -11.23 -32.41
N ALA A 201 -2.80 -10.62 -33.55
CA ALA A 201 -1.46 -10.73 -34.11
C ALA A 201 -0.49 -9.69 -33.51
N ALA A 202 0.30 -10.10 -32.51
CA ALA A 202 1.18 -9.21 -31.75
C ALA A 202 2.17 -8.37 -32.59
N HIS A 203 2.65 -8.88 -33.72
CA HIS A 203 3.60 -8.17 -34.58
C HIS A 203 2.99 -6.90 -35.19
N SER A 204 1.71 -6.91 -35.58
CA SER A 204 1.00 -5.78 -36.19
C SER A 204 0.03 -5.07 -35.26
N PHE A 205 -0.13 -5.54 -34.01
CA PHE A 205 -1.11 -4.97 -33.09
C PHE A 205 -0.80 -3.52 -32.69
N GLN A 206 -1.82 -2.67 -32.78
CA GLN A 206 -1.84 -1.25 -32.45
C GLN A 206 -2.97 -0.97 -31.45
N SER A 207 -2.67 -0.20 -30.39
CA SER A 207 -3.65 0.33 -29.44
C SER A 207 -4.23 1.63 -29.99
N LEU A 208 -5.56 1.73 -30.10
CA LEU A 208 -6.25 2.90 -30.64
C LEU A 208 -6.86 3.80 -29.54
N GLY A 209 -6.71 3.42 -28.27
CA GLY A 209 -7.31 4.10 -27.13
C GLY A 209 -8.77 3.72 -26.91
N ASN A 210 -9.34 4.17 -25.79
CA ASN A 210 -10.76 3.94 -25.42
C ASN A 210 -11.20 2.46 -25.53
N GLY A 211 -10.32 1.53 -25.20
CA GLY A 211 -10.59 0.09 -25.28
C GLY A 211 -10.41 -0.55 -26.65
N TYR A 212 -10.21 0.24 -27.71
CA TYR A 212 -10.01 -0.25 -29.07
C TYR A 212 -8.56 -0.63 -29.35
N GLY A 213 -8.38 -1.73 -30.07
CA GLY A 213 -7.14 -2.15 -30.68
C GLY A 213 -7.39 -2.72 -32.07
N LYS A 214 -6.35 -2.85 -32.87
CA LYS A 214 -6.41 -3.54 -34.17
C LYS A 214 -5.11 -4.25 -34.46
N ASP A 215 -5.18 -5.28 -35.29
CA ASP A 215 -4.03 -5.81 -36.04
C ASP A 215 -4.29 -5.63 -37.55
N SER A 216 -3.52 -6.31 -38.41
CA SER A 216 -3.71 -6.22 -39.88
C SER A 216 -5.02 -6.85 -40.39
N TRP A 217 -5.72 -7.65 -39.57
CA TRP A 217 -6.86 -8.48 -40.00
C TRP A 217 -8.15 -8.17 -39.24
N SER A 218 -8.07 -7.59 -38.04
CA SER A 218 -9.18 -7.56 -37.09
C SER A 218 -9.13 -6.35 -36.18
N MET A 219 -10.32 -5.89 -35.77
CA MET A 219 -10.50 -4.92 -34.69
C MET A 219 -10.90 -5.62 -33.41
N TYR A 220 -10.51 -5.04 -32.29
CA TYR A 220 -10.71 -5.57 -30.94
C TYR A 220 -11.27 -4.47 -30.06
N PHE A 221 -12.25 -4.80 -29.24
CA PHE A 221 -12.80 -3.94 -28.21
C PHE A 221 -12.71 -4.65 -26.87
N HIS A 222 -12.07 -4.02 -25.88
CA HIS A 222 -11.81 -4.60 -24.56
C HIS A 222 -11.19 -6.01 -24.59
N GLY A 223 -10.21 -6.22 -25.49
CA GLY A 223 -9.55 -7.52 -25.66
C GLY A 223 -10.42 -8.61 -26.30
N LYS A 224 -11.58 -8.26 -26.89
CA LYS A 224 -12.43 -9.19 -27.65
C LYS A 224 -12.47 -8.79 -29.12
N LYS A 225 -12.24 -9.76 -30.00
CA LYS A 225 -12.32 -9.61 -31.45
C LYS A 225 -13.73 -9.20 -31.88
N MET A 226 -13.84 -8.10 -32.60
CA MET A 226 -15.12 -7.61 -33.12
C MET A 226 -15.56 -8.47 -34.31
N LYS A 227 -16.84 -8.83 -34.35
CA LYS A 227 -17.43 -9.46 -35.53
C LYS A 227 -17.55 -8.41 -36.63
N ARG A 228 -17.11 -8.73 -37.85
CA ARG A 228 -17.64 -8.05 -39.03
C ARG A 228 -19.08 -8.50 -39.21
N TYR A 229 -19.98 -7.54 -39.33
CA TYR A 229 -21.26 -7.80 -40.00
C TYR A 229 -20.99 -7.82 -41.51
N PRO A 230 -21.58 -8.78 -42.26
CA PRO A 230 -21.46 -8.85 -43.71
C PRO A 230 -22.20 -7.70 -44.40
#